data_AF-A0A6I3GTV7-F1
#
_entry.id   AF-A0A6I3GTV7-F1
#
_cell.length_a   1.000
_cell.length_b   1.000
_cell.length_c   1.000
_cell.angle_alpha   90.00
_cell.angle_beta   90.00
_cell.angle_gamma   90.00
#
_symmetry.space_group_name_H-M   'P 1'
#
loop_
_entity.id
_entity.type
_entity.pdbx_description
1 polymer ?
#
loop_
_entity_poly.entity_id
_entity_poly.type
_entity_poly.pdbx_seq_one_letter_code
_entity_poly.pdbx_strand_id
1 'polypeptide(L)'
;TLLYATLTGVGSPGVRSYGITGTPKYLPPGYKLINEYLIGPGVNLTGAYFRYANLTGVNLTGANLTKADFLQATLTSADLTQANLTGANLYQATLTGTIWRSTTCPNGVVQSTQC
;
A
#
# COMPACT_ATOMS: atom_id res chain seq x y z
N THR A 1 1.21 18.03 -23.89
CA THR A 1 0.22 18.46 -22.88
C THR A 1 -0.37 17.22 -22.24
N LEU A 2 0.03 16.87 -21.01
CA LEU A 2 -0.43 15.67 -20.30
C LEU A 2 -1.80 15.96 -19.66
N LEU A 3 -2.85 15.90 -20.47
CA LEU A 3 -4.19 16.34 -20.09
C LEU A 3 -5.12 15.19 -19.64
N TYR A 4 -4.72 13.90 -19.69
CA TYR A 4 -5.69 12.79 -19.51
C TYR A 4 -5.15 11.48 -18.91
N ALA A 5 -4.14 11.51 -18.04
CA ALA A 5 -4.11 10.48 -17.01
C ALA A 5 -5.10 10.94 -15.94
N THR A 6 -6.39 10.67 -16.16
CA THR A 6 -7.40 10.78 -15.10
C THR A 6 -6.96 9.85 -13.96
N LEU A 7 -6.22 10.40 -13.00
CA LEU A 7 -6.32 10.00 -11.61
C LEU A 7 -7.69 10.49 -11.15
N THR A 8 -8.78 9.86 -11.60
CA THR A 8 -10.09 10.05 -10.96
C THR A 8 -9.88 9.69 -9.48
N GLY A 9 -9.86 10.70 -8.61
CA GLY A 9 -9.69 10.51 -7.18
C GLY A 9 -8.32 10.90 -6.58
N VAL A 10 -7.58 11.85 -7.14
CA VAL A 10 -6.74 12.70 -6.26
C VAL A 10 -7.67 13.52 -5.35
N GLY A 11 -8.14 12.86 -4.29
CA GLY A 11 -9.20 13.32 -3.38
C GLY A 11 -10.28 12.27 -3.04
N SER A 12 -10.24 11.04 -3.56
CA SER A 12 -11.29 10.03 -3.32
C SER A 12 -10.70 8.68 -2.91
N PRO A 13 -11.17 8.06 -1.81
CA PRO A 13 -10.81 6.69 -1.48
C PRO A 13 -11.21 5.77 -2.65
N GLY A 14 -10.25 5.01 -3.21
CA GLY A 14 -10.55 3.98 -4.22
C GLY A 14 -9.73 3.97 -5.51
N VAL A 15 -8.63 4.75 -5.65
CA VAL A 15 -7.72 4.61 -6.80
C VAL A 15 -7.19 3.19 -6.86
N ARG A 16 -7.53 2.45 -7.93
CA ARG A 16 -6.94 1.14 -8.21
C ARG A 16 -5.51 1.36 -8.66
N SER A 17 -4.55 0.89 -7.87
CA SER A 17 -3.14 1.19 -8.10
C SER A 17 -2.50 0.42 -9.25
N TYR A 18 -3.18 -0.59 -9.83
CA TYR A 18 -2.64 -1.43 -10.91
C TYR A 18 -3.02 -0.90 -12.32
N GLY A 19 -2.16 -1.11 -13.31
CA GLY A 19 -2.44 -0.80 -14.72
C GLY A 19 -2.11 0.63 -15.15
N ILE A 20 -1.21 1.31 -14.45
CA ILE A 20 -0.74 2.65 -14.84
C ILE A 20 0.17 2.50 -16.07
N THR A 21 -0.25 3.04 -17.21
CA THR A 21 0.53 3.02 -18.45
C THR A 21 1.27 4.34 -18.65
N GLY A 22 2.57 4.26 -18.93
CA GLY A 22 3.49 5.39 -19.00
C GLY A 22 4.04 5.82 -17.64
N THR A 23 5.27 6.35 -17.60
CA THR A 23 5.87 6.88 -16.36
C THR A 23 5.25 8.25 -16.05
N PRO A 24 4.48 8.42 -14.96
CA PRO A 24 3.93 9.73 -14.61
C PRO A 24 5.08 10.72 -14.39
N LYS A 25 5.06 11.86 -15.09
CA LYS A 25 6.11 12.88 -14.95
C LYS A 25 6.17 13.47 -13.53
N TYR A 26 5.04 13.44 -12.81
CA TYR A 26 4.91 13.92 -11.44
C TYR A 26 3.95 13.02 -10.67
N LEU A 27 4.35 12.60 -9.48
CA LEU A 27 3.49 11.97 -8.49
C LEU A 27 3.13 13.01 -7.41
N PRO A 28 1.94 12.92 -6.80
CA PRO A 28 1.64 13.72 -5.62
C PRO A 28 2.66 13.45 -4.50
N PRO A 29 2.95 14.42 -3.61
CA PRO A 29 3.84 14.20 -2.46
C PRO A 29 3.41 12.98 -1.64
N GLY A 30 4.37 12.12 -1.29
CA GLY A 30 4.11 10.90 -0.53
C GLY A 30 3.69 9.69 -1.36
N TYR A 31 3.50 9.83 -2.68
CA TYR A 31 3.22 8.72 -3.57
C TYR A 31 4.47 8.19 -4.27
N LYS A 32 4.53 6.88 -4.49
CA LYS A 32 5.62 6.18 -5.19
C LYS A 32 5.06 5.21 -6.23
N LEU A 33 5.82 4.93 -7.29
CA LEU A 33 5.53 3.83 -8.19
C LEU A 33 6.46 2.66 -7.83
N ILE A 34 5.88 1.53 -7.39
CA ILE A 34 6.63 0.34 -6.98
C ILE A 34 5.95 -0.86 -7.62
N ASN A 35 6.68 -1.64 -8.42
CA ASN A 35 6.15 -2.81 -9.15
C ASN A 35 4.87 -2.50 -9.93
N GLU A 36 4.84 -1.36 -10.64
CA GLU A 36 3.68 -0.88 -11.41
C GLU A 36 2.46 -0.47 -10.56
N TYR A 37 2.58 -0.46 -9.24
CA TYR A 37 1.56 0.04 -8.32
C TYR A 37 1.85 1.47 -7.88
N LEU A 38 0.83 2.32 -7.93
CA LEU A 38 0.83 3.58 -7.20
C LEU A 38 0.65 3.32 -5.69
N ILE A 39 1.69 3.59 -4.91
CA ILE A 39 1.75 3.41 -3.47
C ILE A 39 1.59 4.76 -2.79
N GLY A 40 0.69 4.87 -1.83
CA GLY A 40 0.46 6.10 -1.05
C GLY A 40 -0.71 5.96 -0.08
N PRO A 41 -1.11 7.05 0.58
CA PRO A 41 -2.25 7.05 1.50
C PRO A 41 -3.57 6.76 0.78
N GLY A 42 -4.45 5.97 1.41
CA GLY A 42 -5.84 5.74 0.96
C GLY A 42 -6.00 4.99 -0.37
N VAL A 43 -4.92 4.44 -0.93
CA VAL A 43 -4.96 3.71 -2.19
C VAL A 43 -5.67 2.36 -2.06
N ASN A 44 -6.26 1.88 -3.16
CA ASN A 44 -6.81 0.54 -3.24
C ASN A 44 -5.80 -0.41 -3.91
N LEU A 45 -5.28 -1.31 -3.09
CA LEU A 45 -4.27 -2.33 -3.38
C LEU A 45 -4.81 -3.75 -3.08
N THR A 46 -6.13 -3.94 -3.16
CA THR A 46 -6.73 -5.27 -2.99
C THR A 46 -6.09 -6.26 -3.96
N GLY A 47 -5.55 -7.36 -3.43
CA GLY A 47 -4.91 -8.41 -4.22
C GLY A 47 -3.57 -8.01 -4.85
N ALA A 48 -2.96 -6.88 -4.45
CA ALA A 48 -1.70 -6.44 -5.02
C ALA A 48 -0.56 -7.44 -4.78
N TYR A 49 0.31 -7.60 -5.77
CA TYR A 49 1.45 -8.52 -5.74
C TYR A 49 2.74 -7.79 -5.36
N PHE A 50 3.10 -7.84 -4.08
CA PHE A 50 4.29 -7.20 -3.50
C PHE A 50 5.36 -8.20 -3.06
N ARG A 51 5.33 -9.43 -3.58
CA ARG A 51 6.35 -10.43 -3.26
C ARG A 51 7.74 -9.86 -3.51
N TYR A 52 8.64 -10.01 -2.54
CA TYR A 52 10.02 -9.51 -2.61
C TYR A 52 10.18 -7.99 -2.77
N ALA A 53 9.09 -7.20 -2.68
CA ALA A 53 9.16 -5.76 -2.88
C ALA A 53 9.83 -5.05 -1.70
N ASN A 54 10.61 -4.02 -2.01
CA ASN A 54 11.10 -3.08 -1.01
C ASN A 54 10.10 -1.93 -0.84
N LEU A 55 9.37 -1.98 0.28
CA LEU A 55 8.40 -0.99 0.72
C LEU A 55 8.90 -0.23 1.96
N THR A 56 10.22 -0.10 2.13
CA THR A 56 10.81 0.61 3.28
C THR A 56 10.32 2.06 3.32
N GLY A 57 9.78 2.46 4.47
CA GLY A 57 9.33 3.82 4.75
C GLY A 57 8.18 4.32 3.87
N VAL A 58 7.41 3.43 3.24
CA VAL A 58 6.23 3.84 2.46
C VAL A 58 5.10 4.29 3.40
N ASN A 59 4.33 5.29 2.95
CA ASN A 59 3.09 5.66 3.61
C ASN A 59 1.92 4.91 2.94
N LEU A 60 1.27 4.04 3.71
CA LEU A 60 0.10 3.26 3.33
C LEU A 60 -1.08 3.56 4.29
N THR A 61 -1.09 4.74 4.93
CA THR A 61 -2.15 5.14 5.86
C THR A 61 -3.51 5.04 5.18
N GLY A 62 -4.44 4.30 5.80
CA GLY A 62 -5.81 4.09 5.28
C GLY A 62 -5.90 3.26 3.99
N ALA A 63 -4.80 2.65 3.53
CA ALA A 63 -4.82 1.85 2.31
C ALA A 63 -5.64 0.55 2.49
N ASN A 64 -6.31 0.14 1.41
CA ASN A 64 -6.95 -1.18 1.33
C ASN A 64 -5.95 -2.19 0.75
N LEU A 65 -5.39 -3.05 1.59
CA LEU A 65 -4.40 -4.09 1.27
C LEU A 65 -5.02 -5.49 1.39
N THR A 66 -6.34 -5.60 1.32
CA THR A 66 -7.04 -6.88 1.48
C THR A 66 -6.54 -7.90 0.46
N LYS A 67 -6.19 -9.11 0.92
CA LYS A 67 -5.64 -10.19 0.08
C LYS A 67 -4.35 -9.83 -0.68
N ALA A 68 -3.66 -8.74 -0.34
CA ALA A 68 -2.37 -8.42 -0.93
C ALA A 68 -1.30 -9.45 -0.51
N ASP A 69 -0.34 -9.70 -1.39
CA ASP A 69 0.71 -10.70 -1.17
C ASP A 69 2.06 -10.02 -0.92
N PHE A 70 2.50 -10.03 0.34
CA PHE A 70 3.77 -9.48 0.81
C PHE A 70 4.80 -10.57 1.13
N LEU A 71 4.70 -11.76 0.51
CA LEU A 71 5.69 -12.83 0.70
C LEU A 71 7.12 -12.29 0.57
N GLN A 72 7.90 -12.39 1.64
CA GLN A 72 9.29 -11.92 1.70
C GLN A 72 9.50 -10.43 1.35
N ALA A 73 8.46 -9.60 1.45
CA ALA A 73 8.57 -8.16 1.25
C ALA A 73 9.25 -7.47 2.43
N THR A 74 9.87 -6.31 2.19
CA THR A 74 10.42 -5.46 3.26
C THR A 74 9.50 -4.27 3.50
N LEU A 75 8.85 -4.21 4.66
CA LEU A 75 8.00 -3.10 5.10
C LEU A 75 8.63 -2.32 6.27
N THR A 76 9.95 -2.36 6.41
CA THR A 76 10.67 -1.65 7.47
C THR A 76 10.23 -0.19 7.55
N SER A 77 9.80 0.27 8.72
CA SER A 77 9.32 1.64 8.94
C SER A 77 8.15 2.09 8.05
N ALA A 78 7.41 1.17 7.43
CA ALA A 78 6.19 1.51 6.69
C ALA A 78 5.08 1.99 7.65
N ASP A 79 4.28 2.94 7.21
CA ASP A 79 3.10 3.41 7.96
C ASP A 79 1.84 2.70 7.44
N LEU A 80 1.31 1.77 8.24
CA LEU A 80 0.06 1.03 7.98
C LEU A 80 -1.10 1.56 8.81
N THR A 81 -1.00 2.76 9.39
CA THR A 81 -2.05 3.34 10.23
C THR A 81 -3.40 3.29 9.53
N GLN A 82 -4.42 2.71 10.15
CA GLN A 82 -5.77 2.53 9.60
C GLN A 82 -5.85 1.70 8.30
N ALA A 83 -4.78 1.01 7.88
CA ALA A 83 -4.80 0.15 6.72
C ALA A 83 -5.59 -1.15 6.99
N ASN A 84 -6.12 -1.76 5.93
CA ASN A 84 -6.82 -3.04 6.02
C ASN A 84 -6.02 -4.15 5.33
N LEU A 85 -5.44 -5.06 6.11
CA LEU A 85 -4.68 -6.23 5.64
C LEU A 85 -5.49 -7.52 5.65
N THR A 86 -6.82 -7.49 5.76
CA THR A 86 -7.63 -8.72 5.88
C THR A 86 -7.28 -9.71 4.75
N GLY A 87 -6.85 -10.91 5.13
CA GLY A 87 -6.43 -11.96 4.21
C GLY A 87 -5.10 -11.72 3.48
N ALA A 88 -4.33 -10.69 3.83
CA ALA A 88 -3.02 -10.45 3.24
C ALA A 88 -2.00 -11.50 3.69
N ASN A 89 -1.09 -11.87 2.79
CA ASN A 89 0.00 -12.78 3.10
C ASN A 89 1.23 -12.00 3.57
N LEU A 90 1.56 -12.10 4.87
CA LEU A 90 2.76 -11.49 5.47
C LEU A 90 3.89 -12.52 5.71
N TYR A 91 3.81 -13.72 5.14
CA TYR A 91 4.80 -14.77 5.40
C TYR A 91 6.22 -14.29 5.05
N GLN A 92 7.13 -14.38 6.01
CA GLN A 92 8.52 -13.91 5.92
C GLN A 92 8.70 -12.43 5.56
N ALA A 93 7.65 -11.59 5.68
CA ALA A 93 7.80 -10.15 5.52
C ALA A 93 8.65 -9.56 6.65
N THR A 94 9.52 -8.60 6.32
CA THR A 94 10.27 -7.83 7.33
C THR A 94 9.42 -6.65 7.78
N LEU A 95 9.02 -6.65 9.06
CA LEU A 95 8.08 -5.68 9.63
C LEU A 95 8.71 -4.76 10.70
N THR A 96 10.04 -4.74 10.81
CA THR A 96 10.77 -3.96 11.82
C THR A 96 10.40 -2.48 11.76
N GLY A 97 9.94 -1.92 12.87
CA GLY A 97 9.58 -0.50 12.97
C GLY A 97 8.33 -0.08 12.18
N THR A 98 7.57 -1.04 11.62
CA THR A 98 6.27 -0.77 10.98
C THR A 98 5.32 -0.10 11.99
N ILE A 99 4.53 0.87 11.54
CA ILE A 99 3.56 1.58 12.37
C ILE A 99 2.18 0.94 12.15
N TRP A 100 1.59 0.40 13.21
CA TRP A 100 0.37 -0.42 13.14
C TRP A 100 -0.89 0.25 13.67
N ARG A 101 -0.90 1.56 13.94
CA ARG A 101 -1.99 2.22 14.66
C ARG A 101 -3.36 1.98 14.01
N SER A 102 -4.28 1.31 14.72
CA SER A 102 -5.61 0.96 14.20
C SER A 102 -5.59 0.18 12.88
N THR A 103 -4.59 -0.69 12.68
CA THR A 103 -4.48 -1.53 11.46
C THR A 103 -5.36 -2.77 11.61
N THR A 104 -6.09 -3.14 10.57
CA THR A 104 -6.78 -4.45 10.54
C THR A 104 -5.80 -5.51 10.05
N CYS A 105 -5.49 -6.49 10.89
CA CYS A 105 -4.54 -7.57 10.61
C CYS A 105 -5.06 -8.61 9.62
N PRO A 106 -4.20 -9.52 9.12
CA PRO A 106 -4.62 -10.58 8.19
C PRO A 106 -5.80 -11.43 8.68
N ASN A 107 -5.93 -11.64 9.98
CA ASN A 107 -7.04 -12.36 10.61
C ASN A 107 -8.32 -11.52 10.80
N GLY A 108 -8.33 -10.26 10.35
CA GLY A 108 -9.47 -9.33 10.49
C GLY A 108 -9.54 -8.58 11.82
N VAL A 109 -8.60 -8.79 12.75
CA VAL A 109 -8.59 -8.12 14.05
C VAL A 109 -7.87 -6.77 13.96
N VAL A 110 -8.43 -5.73 14.56
CA VAL A 110 -7.76 -4.42 14.66
C VAL A 110 -6.71 -4.44 15.77
N GLN A 111 -5.49 -4.01 15.46
CA GLN A 111 -4.37 -3.90 16.40
C GLN A 111 -3.72 -2.52 16.31
N SER A 112 -2.89 -2.19 17.31
CA SER A 112 -2.16 -0.91 17.36
C SER A 112 -0.65 -1.06 17.54
N THR A 113 -0.15 -2.28 17.75
CA THR A 113 1.25 -2.55 18.06
C THR A 113 1.90 -3.50 17.06
N GLN A 114 1.19 -4.53 16.61
CA GLN A 114 1.62 -5.45 15.54
C GLN A 114 0.48 -6.36 15.08
N CYS A 115 0.62 -6.87 13.87
CA CYS A 115 0.06 -8.13 13.41
C CYS A 115 1.17 -9.19 13.44
#